data_AF-A0A0B8PGB0-F1
#
_entry.id   AF-A0A0B8PGB0-F1
#
_cell.length_a   1.000
_cell.length_b   1.000
_cell.length_c   1.000
_cell.angle_alpha   90.00
_cell.angle_beta   90.00
_cell.angle_gamma   90.00
#
_symmetry.space_group_name_H-M   'P 1'
#
loop_
_entity.id
_entity.type
_entity.pdbx_description
1 polymer ?
#
loop_
_entity_poly.entity_id
_entity_poly.type
_entity_poly.pdbx_seq_one_letter_code
_entity_poly.pdbx_strand_id
1 'polypeptide(L)'
;MEKGVKYRDADKMALIPTKTVPVERKEVLRKPDWMKIKLPADSQRIQDIKSAMRKNDLHSVCEEASCPNLAECFNHGTATFMILGAICTRRCPFCDVAHGRPLPPEAQEPQKLAKTIQDMKLKYVVITSVDRDDLRDGGAKHFSDCNAEIRKLSPNIRIETLVPDFRGRMDKALEELKMLRQTYSTTT
;
A
#
# COMPACT_ATOMS: atom_id res chain seq x y z
N MET A 1 22.76 -1.53 -3.17
CA MET A 1 21.69 -0.90 -2.36
C MET A 1 21.78 -1.42 -0.94
N GLU A 2 21.77 -0.51 0.04
CA GLU A 2 21.71 -0.82 1.46
C GLU A 2 20.29 -1.28 1.85
N LYS A 3 20.17 -2.13 2.88
CA LYS A 3 18.86 -2.61 3.36
C LYS A 3 18.12 -1.49 4.09
N GLY A 4 16.82 -1.35 3.83
CA GLY A 4 15.98 -0.33 4.47
C GLY A 4 16.10 1.08 3.87
N VAL A 5 16.96 1.29 2.88
CA VAL A 5 17.10 2.60 2.22
C VAL A 5 16.08 2.74 1.10
N LYS A 6 15.32 3.85 1.12
CA LYS A 6 14.32 4.24 0.11
C LYS A 6 15.00 5.03 -1.01
N TYR A 7 15.04 4.47 -2.23
CA TYR A 7 15.47 5.19 -3.44
C TYR A 7 14.23 5.70 -4.19
N ARG A 8 14.13 7.01 -4.43
CA ARG A 8 12.99 7.67 -5.09
C ARG A 8 13.42 8.47 -6.31
N ASP A 9 12.45 8.89 -7.13
CA ASP A 9 12.64 9.85 -8.21
C ASP A 9 13.87 9.53 -9.08
N ALA A 10 14.80 10.48 -9.20
CA ALA A 10 16.02 10.36 -9.99
C ALA A 10 16.87 9.15 -9.57
N ASP A 11 16.99 8.87 -8.27
CA ASP A 11 17.78 7.74 -7.76
C ASP A 11 17.17 6.40 -8.16
N LYS A 12 15.83 6.31 -8.18
CA LYS A 12 15.12 5.13 -8.66
C LYS A 12 15.24 5.00 -10.18
N MET A 13 15.06 6.09 -10.91
CA MET A 13 15.09 6.10 -12.38
C MET A 13 16.48 5.76 -12.92
N ALA A 14 17.55 6.18 -12.25
CA ALA A 14 18.94 5.87 -12.62
C ALA A 14 19.24 4.36 -12.64
N LEU A 15 18.42 3.54 -11.95
CA LEU A 15 18.58 2.09 -11.86
C LEU A 15 17.77 1.32 -12.92
N ILE A 16 16.93 1.99 -13.71
CA ILE A 16 16.07 1.36 -14.72
C ILE A 16 16.89 1.15 -16.00
N PRO A 17 16.90 -0.08 -16.58
CA PRO A 17 17.68 -0.39 -17.79
C PRO A 17 16.99 0.11 -19.06
N THR A 18 16.51 1.35 -19.03
CA THR A 18 15.89 2.06 -20.16
C THR A 18 16.47 3.45 -20.21
N LYS A 19 16.75 3.95 -21.41
CA LYS A 19 17.26 5.30 -21.61
C LYS A 19 16.18 6.32 -21.23
N THR A 20 16.17 6.78 -19.99
CA THR A 20 15.37 7.91 -19.55
C THR A 20 16.05 9.17 -20.07
N VAL A 21 15.44 9.82 -21.06
CA VAL A 21 15.90 11.13 -21.51
C VAL A 21 15.47 12.13 -20.43
N PRO A 22 16.40 12.84 -19.76
CA PRO A 22 16.02 13.88 -18.81
C PRO A 22 15.25 14.95 -19.58
N VAL A 23 13.97 15.11 -19.28
CA VAL A 23 13.17 16.20 -19.82
C VAL A 23 13.65 17.47 -19.11
N GLU A 24 14.17 18.44 -19.85
CA GLU A 24 14.55 19.71 -19.25
C GLU A 24 13.33 20.31 -18.56
N ARG A 25 13.49 20.91 -17.37
CA ARG A 25 12.37 21.43 -16.56
C ARG A 25 11.48 22.42 -17.31
N LYS A 26 12.02 23.04 -18.38
CA LYS A 26 11.35 23.96 -19.31
C LYS A 26 10.32 23.27 -20.21
N GLU A 27 10.44 21.97 -20.44
CA GLU A 27 9.57 21.14 -21.28
C GLU A 27 8.48 20.41 -20.46
N VAL A 28 8.51 20.48 -19.12
CA VAL A 28 7.45 19.90 -18.28
C VAL A 28 6.18 20.71 -18.45
N LEU A 29 5.23 20.14 -19.20
CA LEU A 29 3.92 20.74 -19.41
C LEU A 29 3.22 20.99 -18.07
N ARG A 30 2.63 22.19 -17.92
CA ARG A 30 1.79 22.48 -16.77
C ARG A 30 0.59 21.54 -16.76
N LYS A 31 0.22 21.06 -15.57
CA LYS A 31 -1.01 20.29 -15.41
C LYS A 31 -2.21 21.16 -15.82
N PRO A 32 -3.14 20.66 -16.65
CA PRO A 32 -4.36 21.37 -17.00
C PRO A 32 -5.19 21.72 -15.77
N ASP A 33 -6.00 22.79 -15.86
CA ASP A 33 -6.79 23.26 -14.73
C ASP A 33 -7.81 22.23 -14.22
N TRP A 34 -8.39 21.42 -15.11
CA TRP A 34 -9.34 20.36 -14.75
C TRP A 34 -8.72 19.21 -13.93
N MET A 35 -7.39 19.10 -13.88
CA MET A 35 -6.68 18.07 -13.10
C MET A 35 -6.38 18.53 -11.66
N LYS A 36 -6.62 19.81 -11.33
CA LYS A 36 -6.34 20.34 -9.99
C LYS A 36 -7.46 19.95 -9.02
N ILE A 37 -7.07 19.46 -7.85
CA ILE A 37 -8.00 19.18 -6.76
C ILE A 37 -8.26 20.44 -5.93
N LYS A 38 -9.40 20.45 -5.25
CA LYS A 38 -9.69 21.40 -4.17
C LYS A 38 -9.30 20.75 -2.85
N LEU A 39 -8.48 21.44 -2.06
CA LEU A 39 -8.18 20.99 -0.71
C LEU A 39 -9.40 21.24 0.20
N PRO A 40 -9.72 20.34 1.12
CA PRO A 40 -10.83 20.54 2.05
C PRO A 40 -10.51 21.68 3.02
N ALA A 41 -11.55 22.38 3.48
CA ALA A 41 -11.42 23.41 4.50
C ALA A 41 -11.01 22.83 5.87
N ASP A 42 -11.50 21.61 6.17
CA ASP A 42 -11.13 20.85 7.37
C ASP A 42 -10.19 19.70 6.99
N SER A 43 -9.06 19.63 7.71
CA SER A 43 -8.04 18.60 7.55
C SER A 43 -7.85 17.74 8.79
N GLN A 44 -8.63 17.93 9.85
CA GLN A 44 -8.45 17.23 11.13
C GLN A 44 -8.49 15.71 10.95
N ARG A 45 -9.52 15.20 10.26
CA ARG A 45 -9.66 13.76 9.98
C ARG A 45 -8.47 13.22 9.18
N ILE A 46 -7.91 13.99 8.25
CA ILE A 46 -6.73 13.59 7.49
C ILE A 46 -5.51 13.49 8.43
N GLN A 47 -5.33 14.48 9.30
CA GLN A 47 -4.23 14.50 10.27
C GLN A 47 -4.33 13.36 11.28
N ASP A 48 -5.53 13.04 11.75
CA ASP A 48 -5.79 11.94 12.68
C ASP A 48 -5.39 10.60 12.05
N ILE A 49 -5.84 10.36 10.82
CA ILE A 49 -5.53 9.14 10.07
C ILE A 49 -4.03 9.02 9.82
N LYS A 50 -3.38 10.10 9.36
CA LYS A 50 -1.93 10.13 9.15
C LYS A 50 -1.16 9.87 10.45
N SER A 51 -1.62 10.43 11.55
CA SER A 51 -0.98 10.25 12.86
C SER A 51 -1.17 8.83 13.39
N ALA A 52 -2.34 8.22 13.17
CA ALA A 52 -2.59 6.82 13.49
C ALA A 52 -1.69 5.87 12.69
N MET A 53 -1.51 6.12 11.38
CA MET A 53 -0.60 5.32 10.55
C MET A 53 0.84 5.42 11.03
N ARG A 54 1.35 6.64 11.28
CA ARG A 54 2.71 6.85 11.82
C ARG A 54 2.92 6.21 13.19
N LYS A 55 1.94 6.36 14.10
CA LYS A 55 2.02 5.78 15.45
C LYS A 55 2.12 4.26 15.42
N ASN A 56 1.51 3.61 14.44
CA ASN A 56 1.49 2.16 14.31
C ASN A 56 2.52 1.63 13.30
N ASP A 57 3.40 2.48 12.78
CA ASP A 57 4.39 2.14 11.74
C ASP A 57 3.76 1.45 10.52
N LEU A 58 2.62 1.99 10.06
CA LEU A 58 1.88 1.51 8.90
C LEU A 58 2.10 2.45 7.71
N HIS A 59 2.05 1.88 6.50
CA HIS A 59 2.17 2.63 5.27
C HIS A 59 0.85 2.66 4.50
N SER A 60 0.67 3.71 3.69
CA SER A 60 -0.47 3.87 2.79
C SER A 60 0.02 4.29 1.41
N VAL A 61 -0.49 3.65 0.37
CA VAL A 61 -0.23 4.09 -1.01
C VAL A 61 -0.74 5.52 -1.25
N CYS A 62 -1.74 5.96 -0.48
CA CYS A 62 -2.26 7.32 -0.56
C CYS A 62 -1.15 8.35 -0.28
N GLU A 63 -0.25 8.06 0.67
CA GLU A 63 0.90 8.91 0.99
C GLU A 63 2.13 8.56 0.17
N GLU A 64 2.46 7.27 0.07
CA GLU A 64 3.70 6.79 -0.53
C GLU A 64 3.74 6.97 -2.05
N ALA A 65 2.57 7.14 -2.70
CA ALA A 65 2.42 7.43 -4.12
C ALA A 65 1.82 8.82 -4.42
N SER A 66 1.86 9.74 -3.46
CA SER A 66 1.47 11.15 -3.66
C SER A 66 0.05 11.34 -4.23
N CYS A 67 -0.92 10.57 -3.71
CA CYS A 67 -2.26 10.51 -4.28
C CYS A 67 -3.03 11.84 -4.09
N PRO A 68 -3.54 12.47 -5.17
CA PRO A 68 -4.31 13.70 -5.06
C PRO A 68 -5.68 13.50 -4.37
N ASN A 69 -6.21 12.28 -4.36
CA ASN A 69 -7.54 11.98 -3.82
C ASN A 69 -7.52 11.66 -2.31
N LEU A 70 -6.36 11.73 -1.66
CA LEU A 70 -6.17 11.34 -0.25
C LEU A 70 -7.20 12.01 0.67
N ALA A 71 -7.41 13.32 0.50
CA ALA A 71 -8.33 14.09 1.32
C ALA A 71 -9.79 13.59 1.20
N GLU A 72 -10.22 13.33 -0.02
CA GLU A 72 -11.56 12.83 -0.31
C GLU A 72 -11.76 11.42 0.27
N CYS A 73 -10.85 10.49 -0.02
CA CYS A 73 -10.94 9.11 0.45
C CYS A 73 -11.02 9.03 1.97
N PHE A 74 -10.13 9.74 2.67
CA PHE A 74 -10.04 9.70 4.13
C PHE A 74 -11.31 10.26 4.78
N ASN A 75 -11.89 11.32 4.20
CA ASN A 75 -13.14 11.91 4.67
C ASN A 75 -14.36 10.99 4.44
N HIS A 76 -14.35 10.17 3.40
CA HIS A 76 -15.40 9.17 3.15
C HIS A 76 -15.21 7.86 3.91
N GLY A 77 -14.23 7.80 4.84
CA GLY A 77 -13.98 6.61 5.65
C GLY A 77 -13.39 5.45 4.86
N THR A 78 -12.56 5.77 3.86
CA THR A 78 -11.80 4.82 3.05
C THR A 78 -10.31 5.11 3.12
N ALA A 79 -9.50 4.07 3.25
CA ALA A 79 -8.05 4.18 3.12
C ALA A 79 -7.49 2.96 2.41
N THR A 80 -6.38 3.16 1.71
CA THR A 80 -5.62 2.06 1.10
C THR A 80 -4.34 1.85 1.89
N PHE A 81 -4.21 0.71 2.56
CA PHE A 81 -3.03 0.35 3.32
C PHE A 81 -2.06 -0.42 2.43
N MET A 82 -0.78 -0.08 2.55
CA MET A 82 0.31 -0.76 1.87
C MET A 82 1.09 -1.57 2.90
N ILE A 83 0.86 -2.89 2.91
CA ILE A 83 1.53 -3.83 3.81
C ILE A 83 2.90 -4.23 3.25
N LEU A 84 3.72 -4.90 4.06
CA LEU A 84 5.08 -5.36 3.72
C LEU A 84 6.07 -4.21 3.50
N GLY A 85 5.78 -3.06 4.10
CA GLY A 85 6.64 -1.87 4.09
C GLY A 85 6.43 -0.95 2.88
N ALA A 86 7.30 0.06 2.78
CA ALA A 86 7.27 1.08 1.72
C ALA A 86 8.44 1.03 0.73
N ILE A 87 9.17 -0.10 0.69
CA ILE A 87 10.30 -0.31 -0.22
C ILE A 87 9.96 -1.47 -1.14
N CYS A 88 9.90 -1.21 -2.43
CA CYS A 88 9.60 -2.20 -3.45
C CYS A 88 10.88 -2.82 -4.02
N THR A 89 10.88 -4.15 -4.15
CA THR A 89 11.96 -4.88 -4.83
C THR A 89 12.00 -4.60 -6.34
N ARG A 90 10.92 -4.03 -6.89
CA ARG A 90 10.80 -3.62 -8.29
C ARG A 90 10.86 -2.11 -8.44
N ARG A 91 11.03 -1.69 -9.70
CA ARG A 91 11.30 -0.30 -10.08
C ARG A 91 10.50 0.14 -11.30
N CYS A 92 9.17 0.02 -11.20
CA CYS A 92 8.26 0.47 -12.26
C CYS A 92 8.46 1.98 -12.51
N PRO A 93 8.71 2.43 -13.75
CA PRO A 93 9.03 3.83 -14.06
C PRO A 93 7.93 4.84 -13.66
N PHE A 94 6.67 4.41 -13.69
CA PHE A 94 5.51 5.24 -13.36
C PHE A 94 5.17 5.28 -11.86
N CYS A 95 5.77 4.40 -11.06
CA CYS A 95 5.38 4.21 -9.68
C CYS A 95 6.24 5.10 -8.77
N ASP A 96 5.60 5.87 -7.90
CA ASP A 96 6.26 6.79 -6.97
C ASP A 96 6.74 6.11 -5.67
N VAL A 97 6.33 4.85 -5.45
CA VAL A 97 6.81 4.04 -4.32
C VAL A 97 8.32 3.78 -4.45
N ALA A 98 9.04 3.91 -3.34
CA ALA A 98 10.48 3.78 -3.30
C ALA A 98 10.94 2.39 -3.75
N HIS A 99 12.07 2.33 -4.48
CA HIS A 99 12.78 1.10 -4.76
C HIS A 99 13.86 0.85 -3.71
N GLY A 100 14.25 -0.41 -3.48
CA GLY A 100 15.36 -0.72 -2.59
C GLY A 100 15.42 -2.19 -2.18
N ARG A 101 16.21 -2.47 -1.14
CA ARG A 101 16.21 -3.76 -0.44
C ARG A 101 15.37 -3.64 0.83
N PRO A 102 14.18 -4.27 0.90
CA PRO A 102 13.31 -4.15 2.06
C PRO A 102 13.92 -4.76 3.33
N LEU A 103 13.40 -4.35 4.47
CA LEU A 103 13.59 -5.05 5.75
C LEU A 103 12.70 -6.31 5.80
N PRO A 104 12.97 -7.26 6.71
CA PRO A 104 12.04 -8.34 6.99
C PRO A 104 10.63 -7.79 7.32
N PRO A 105 9.55 -8.47 6.90
CA PRO A 105 8.19 -8.10 7.30
C PRO A 105 8.05 -8.04 8.83
N GLU A 106 7.33 -7.05 9.32
CA GLU A 106 6.97 -6.96 10.74
C GLU A 106 5.89 -8.01 11.05
N ALA A 107 6.17 -8.91 11.99
CA ALA A 107 5.26 -10.00 12.33
C ALA A 107 3.94 -9.50 12.94
N GLN A 108 3.97 -8.33 13.60
CA GLN A 108 2.78 -7.71 14.19
C GLN A 108 2.01 -6.78 13.23
N GLU A 109 2.44 -6.61 11.99
CA GLU A 109 1.77 -5.73 11.01
C GLU A 109 0.27 -6.08 10.85
N PRO A 110 -0.16 -7.35 10.72
CA PRO A 110 -1.57 -7.71 10.62
C PRO A 110 -2.44 -7.22 11.78
N GLN A 111 -1.97 -7.38 13.03
CA GLN A 111 -2.71 -6.97 14.22
C GLN A 111 -2.75 -5.46 14.36
N LYS A 112 -1.62 -4.78 14.13
CA LYS A 112 -1.54 -3.31 14.14
C LYS A 112 -2.47 -2.70 13.08
N LEU A 113 -2.48 -3.28 11.88
CA LEU A 113 -3.35 -2.89 10.78
C LEU A 113 -4.83 -3.03 11.15
N ALA A 114 -5.24 -4.22 11.61
CA ALA A 114 -6.62 -4.48 12.00
C ALA A 114 -7.10 -3.55 13.13
N LYS A 115 -6.25 -3.32 14.13
CA LYS A 115 -6.57 -2.42 15.24
C LYS A 115 -6.70 -0.97 14.77
N THR A 116 -5.78 -0.52 13.93
CA THR A 116 -5.81 0.82 13.34
C THR A 116 -7.07 1.05 12.51
N ILE A 117 -7.45 0.08 11.68
CA ILE A 117 -8.69 0.13 10.88
C ILE A 117 -9.94 0.25 11.77
N GLN A 118 -10.02 -0.54 12.85
CA GLN A 118 -11.11 -0.49 13.81
C GLN A 118 -11.18 0.88 14.50
N ASP A 119 -10.05 1.38 15.00
CA ASP A 119 -9.97 2.64 15.74
C ASP A 119 -10.35 3.84 14.85
N MET A 120 -9.98 3.80 13.56
CA MET A 120 -10.34 4.81 12.57
C MET A 120 -11.79 4.73 12.09
N LYS A 121 -12.51 3.66 12.46
CA LYS A 121 -13.91 3.39 12.05
C LYS A 121 -14.10 3.47 10.53
N LEU A 122 -13.16 2.88 9.78
CA LEU A 122 -13.25 2.82 8.31
C LEU A 122 -14.38 1.88 7.89
N LYS A 123 -15.03 2.21 6.78
CA LYS A 123 -16.14 1.41 6.22
C LYS A 123 -15.68 0.49 5.10
N TYR A 124 -14.64 0.91 4.39
CA TYR A 124 -14.10 0.24 3.24
C TYR A 124 -12.57 0.39 3.26
N VAL A 125 -11.86 -0.71 3.10
CA VAL A 125 -10.39 -0.72 3.08
C VAL A 125 -9.89 -1.45 1.87
N VAL A 126 -8.87 -0.88 1.24
CA VAL A 126 -8.09 -1.56 0.21
C VAL A 126 -6.77 -1.98 0.83
N ILE A 127 -6.41 -3.25 0.70
CA ILE A 127 -5.12 -3.77 1.12
C ILE A 127 -4.28 -4.05 -0.12
N THR A 128 -3.13 -3.41 -0.21
CA THR A 128 -2.14 -3.60 -1.28
C THR A 128 -0.76 -3.80 -0.66
N SER A 129 0.25 -4.11 -1.46
CA SER A 129 1.63 -4.23 -0.99
C SER A 129 2.62 -3.72 -2.03
N VAL A 130 3.85 -3.52 -1.58
CA VAL A 130 5.01 -3.52 -2.47
C VAL A 130 5.29 -4.92 -3.03
N ASP A 131 6.02 -5.02 -4.13
CA ASP A 131 6.54 -6.31 -4.59
C ASP A 131 7.64 -6.80 -3.64
N ARG A 132 7.52 -8.05 -3.18
CA ARG A 132 8.45 -8.73 -2.28
C ARG A 132 9.05 -9.97 -2.94
N ASP A 133 9.78 -9.76 -4.03
CA ASP A 133 10.47 -10.84 -4.76
C ASP A 133 11.53 -11.54 -3.89
N ASP A 134 11.88 -11.00 -2.73
CA ASP A 134 12.75 -11.61 -1.72
C ASP A 134 12.06 -12.68 -0.84
N LEU A 135 10.73 -12.68 -0.74
CA LEU A 135 9.97 -13.63 0.09
C LEU A 135 9.55 -14.84 -0.73
N ARG A 136 9.57 -16.06 -0.16
CA ARG A 136 9.30 -17.33 -0.88
C ARG A 136 7.91 -17.39 -1.55
N ASP A 137 6.91 -16.77 -0.95
CA ASP A 137 5.52 -16.69 -1.40
C ASP A 137 5.15 -15.31 -1.99
N GLY A 138 6.13 -14.40 -2.14
CA GLY A 138 5.87 -13.03 -2.58
C GLY A 138 5.04 -12.19 -1.59
N GLY A 139 4.86 -12.66 -0.35
CA GLY A 139 4.04 -12.00 0.68
C GLY A 139 2.57 -12.39 0.70
N ALA A 140 2.15 -13.38 -0.10
CA ALA A 140 0.75 -13.83 -0.17
C ALA A 140 0.18 -14.28 1.19
N LYS A 141 0.97 -14.98 2.01
CA LYS A 141 0.56 -15.35 3.36
C LYS A 141 0.26 -14.12 4.22
N HIS A 142 1.06 -13.06 4.08
CA HIS A 142 0.89 -11.83 4.85
C HIS A 142 -0.40 -11.10 4.50
N PHE A 143 -0.81 -11.10 3.22
CA PHE A 143 -2.15 -10.65 2.82
C PHE A 143 -3.25 -11.45 3.51
N SER A 144 -3.10 -12.78 3.57
CA SER A 144 -4.05 -13.68 4.23
C SER A 144 -4.18 -13.37 5.73
N ASP A 145 -3.05 -13.21 6.41
CA ASP A 145 -3.00 -12.90 7.84
C ASP A 145 -3.62 -11.52 8.14
N CYS A 146 -3.30 -10.49 7.35
CA CYS A 146 -3.91 -9.15 7.43
C CYS A 146 -5.42 -9.20 7.27
N ASN A 147 -5.92 -9.84 6.21
CA ASN A 147 -7.35 -9.96 5.95
C ASN A 147 -8.07 -10.71 7.08
N ALA A 148 -7.43 -11.74 7.65
CA ALA A 148 -7.98 -12.50 8.76
C ALA A 148 -8.10 -11.65 10.03
N GLU A 149 -7.04 -10.93 10.42
CA GLU A 149 -7.05 -10.06 11.60
C GLU A 149 -8.06 -8.90 11.45
N ILE A 150 -8.15 -8.30 10.26
CA ILE A 150 -9.14 -7.23 10.00
C ILE A 150 -10.55 -7.75 10.23
N ARG A 151 -10.89 -8.92 9.68
CA ARG A 151 -12.23 -9.52 9.81
C ARG A 151 -12.55 -9.91 11.25
N LYS A 152 -11.57 -10.37 12.04
CA LYS A 152 -11.75 -10.66 13.47
C LYS A 152 -12.20 -9.42 14.25
N LEU A 153 -11.58 -8.26 14.00
CA LEU A 153 -11.87 -7.02 14.73
C LEU A 153 -13.01 -6.19 14.11
N SER A 154 -13.27 -6.35 12.81
CA SER A 154 -14.22 -5.58 12.02
C SER A 154 -14.99 -6.50 11.06
N PRO A 155 -15.91 -7.36 11.55
CA PRO A 155 -16.54 -8.40 10.73
C PRO A 155 -17.40 -7.88 9.57
N ASN A 156 -17.92 -6.65 9.69
CA ASN A 156 -18.79 -6.03 8.69
C ASN A 156 -18.03 -5.11 7.71
N ILE A 157 -16.71 -4.98 7.83
CA ILE A 157 -15.95 -4.08 6.94
C ILE A 157 -15.83 -4.68 5.55
N ARG A 158 -15.93 -3.82 4.53
CA ARG A 158 -15.63 -4.22 3.16
C ARG A 158 -14.12 -4.17 2.93
N ILE A 159 -13.56 -5.28 2.46
CA ILE A 159 -12.14 -5.42 2.16
C ILE A 159 -11.98 -5.70 0.67
N GLU A 160 -11.21 -4.86 0.00
CA GLU A 160 -10.67 -5.14 -1.34
C GLU A 160 -9.17 -5.43 -1.22
N THR A 161 -8.68 -6.38 -2.02
CA THR A 161 -7.26 -6.74 -2.01
C THR A 161 -6.68 -6.57 -3.41
N LEU A 162 -5.76 -5.61 -3.55
CA LEU A 162 -4.99 -5.36 -4.76
C LEU A 162 -3.60 -5.99 -4.61
N VAL A 163 -3.44 -7.18 -5.18
CA VAL A 163 -2.22 -7.99 -5.06
C VAL A 163 -1.19 -7.69 -6.17
N PRO A 164 0.10 -7.95 -5.93
CA PRO A 164 1.10 -8.03 -6.99
C PRO A 164 0.87 -9.25 -7.89
N ASP A 165 1.68 -9.39 -8.95
CA ASP A 165 1.60 -10.51 -9.88
C ASP A 165 2.13 -11.85 -9.35
N PHE A 166 2.76 -11.85 -8.17
CA PHE A 166 3.44 -13.00 -7.56
C PHE A 166 4.40 -13.74 -8.51
N ARG A 167 5.05 -13.05 -9.45
CA ARG A 167 5.92 -13.58 -10.52
C ARG A 167 6.59 -14.94 -10.22
N GLY A 168 6.11 -15.99 -10.90
CA GLY A 168 6.64 -17.35 -10.80
C GLY A 168 6.26 -18.10 -9.50
N ARG A 169 5.35 -17.55 -8.70
CA ARG A 169 4.91 -18.07 -7.40
C ARG A 169 3.39 -18.09 -7.28
N MET A 170 2.67 -18.00 -8.41
CA MET A 170 1.22 -17.88 -8.44
C MET A 170 0.54 -19.04 -7.71
N ASP A 171 0.98 -20.29 -7.92
CA ASP A 171 0.38 -21.46 -7.25
C ASP A 171 0.47 -21.35 -5.73
N LYS A 172 1.66 -21.05 -5.22
CA LYS A 172 1.88 -20.84 -3.79
C LYS A 172 1.08 -19.66 -3.24
N ALA A 173 1.02 -18.56 -3.98
CA ALA A 173 0.23 -17.40 -3.57
C ALA A 173 -1.27 -17.72 -3.51
N LEU A 174 -1.78 -18.46 -4.50
CA LEU A 174 -3.17 -18.90 -4.53
C LEU A 174 -3.48 -19.90 -3.40
N GLU A 175 -2.56 -20.77 -3.02
CA GLU A 175 -2.73 -21.65 -1.84
C GLU A 175 -2.94 -20.85 -0.56
N GLU A 176 -2.05 -19.89 -0.28
CA GLU A 176 -2.13 -19.03 0.91
C GLU A 176 -3.41 -18.16 0.91
N LEU A 177 -3.79 -17.64 -0.26
CA LEU A 177 -4.99 -16.81 -0.42
C LEU A 177 -6.30 -17.61 -0.43
N LYS A 178 -6.30 -18.89 -0.85
CA LYS A 178 -7.51 -19.75 -0.81
C LYS A 178 -7.96 -20.03 0.62
N MET A 179 -7.03 -20.09 1.57
CA MET A 179 -7.36 -20.23 2.99
C MET A 179 -8.26 -19.07 3.48
N LEU A 180 -8.25 -17.90 2.82
CA LEU A 180 -9.18 -16.78 3.08
C LEU A 180 -10.63 -17.02 2.65
N ARG A 181 -10.95 -18.07 1.90
CA ARG A 181 -12.34 -18.39 1.52
C ARG A 181 -12.92 -19.48 2.40
N GLN A 182 -12.13 -20.46 2.81
CA GLN A 182 -12.62 -21.62 3.54
C GLN A 182 -13.06 -21.27 4.98
N THR A 183 -12.39 -20.33 5.64
CA THR A 183 -12.75 -19.88 7.00
C THR A 183 -14.03 -19.05 7.06
N TYR A 184 -14.62 -18.69 5.92
CA TYR A 184 -15.72 -17.71 5.84
C TYR A 184 -16.97 -18.23 5.09
N SER A 185 -16.94 -19.48 4.62
CA SER A 185 -18.12 -20.12 4.02
C SER A 185 -19.02 -20.82 5.06
N THR A 186 -18.65 -20.80 6.35
CA THR A 186 -19.41 -21.45 7.43
C THR A 186 -20.26 -20.50 8.27
N THR A 187 -20.32 -19.22 7.89
CA THR A 187 -21.23 -18.24 8.51
C THR A 187 -22.36 -17.93 7.53
N THR A 188 -23.31 -18.85 7.41
CA THR A 188 -24.65 -18.61 6.85
C THR A 188 -25.64 -19.37 7.69
#